data_AF-A0A0Q0RU61-F1
#
_entry.id   AF-A0A0Q0RU61-F1
#
_cell.length_a   1.000
_cell.length_b   1.000
_cell.length_c   1.000
_cell.angle_alpha   90.00
_cell.angle_beta   90.00
_cell.angle_gamma   90.00
#
_symmetry.space_group_name_H-M   'P 1'
#
loop_
_entity.id
_entity.type
_entity.pdbx_description
1 polymer ?
#
loop_
_entity_poly.entity_id
_entity_poly.type
_entity_poly.pdbx_seq_one_letter_code
_entity_poly.pdbx_strand_id
1 'polypeptide(L)'
;MKFLFSIFTIILVFISCNKIGSTNIEDIPKDTIKIPENISVEKNCLEKVQGYKNRYGIVFSNYYNDESLGIDFDNNKTIDTVTVLKPYYENNIDDCYSDNLEFDFPILLISKTINKKSKIFKIFKNVLKSNTPVYYEEITTNKSGFVISKDITGNNGFYTKTYVSFKYNNLYIDSLYVESWGLHQYKKTIRFRNKAFELSRYKRTDVDSVRNVLDNQ
;
A
#
# COMPACT_ATOMS: atom_id res chain seq x y z
N MET A 1 -59.39 13.04 22.50
CA MET A 1 -58.10 13.65 22.08
C MET A 1 -56.91 13.33 23.01
N LYS A 2 -56.92 12.27 23.82
CA LYS A 2 -55.73 11.87 24.61
C LYS A 2 -54.93 10.70 24.00
N PHE A 3 -55.56 9.90 23.14
CA PHE A 3 -54.92 8.74 22.51
C PHE A 3 -54.01 9.10 21.33
N LEU A 4 -54.37 10.12 20.54
CA LEU A 4 -53.57 10.57 19.39
C LEU A 4 -52.25 11.25 19.81
N PHE A 5 -52.24 11.92 20.97
CA PHE A 5 -51.03 12.59 21.48
C PHE A 5 -49.95 11.60 21.94
N SER A 6 -50.35 10.40 22.39
CA SER A 6 -49.42 9.36 22.85
C SER A 6 -48.76 8.60 21.70
N ILE A 7 -49.39 8.55 20.53
CA ILE A 7 -48.82 7.91 19.33
C ILE A 7 -47.74 8.83 18.72
N PHE A 8 -47.95 10.15 18.77
CA PHE A 8 -46.98 11.12 18.22
C PHE A 8 -45.69 11.21 19.03
N THR A 9 -45.73 11.04 20.35
CA THR A 9 -44.53 11.00 21.20
C THR A 9 -43.73 9.71 21.01
N ILE A 10 -44.37 8.57 20.73
CA ILE A 10 -43.65 7.32 20.46
C ILE A 10 -42.92 7.39 19.10
N ILE A 11 -43.51 8.00 18.08
CA ILE A 11 -42.87 8.16 16.76
C ILE A 11 -41.66 9.10 16.82
N LEU A 12 -41.71 10.16 17.63
CA LEU A 12 -40.56 11.07 17.81
C LEU A 12 -39.38 10.42 18.56
N VAL A 13 -39.64 9.44 19.44
CA VAL A 13 -38.56 8.68 20.11
C VAL A 13 -37.86 7.73 19.13
N PHE A 14 -38.58 7.16 18.15
CA PHE A 14 -37.96 6.30 17.13
C PHE A 14 -37.17 7.06 16.06
N ILE A 15 -37.46 8.33 15.81
CA ILE A 15 -36.68 9.16 14.86
C ILE A 15 -35.37 9.66 15.50
N SER A 16 -35.27 9.66 16.84
CA SER A 16 -34.07 10.09 17.59
C SER A 16 -32.95 9.03 17.69
N CYS A 17 -33.17 7.80 17.21
CA CYS A 17 -32.19 6.70 17.32
C CYS A 17 -31.68 6.15 15.98
N ASN A 18 -31.77 6.91 14.89
CA ASN A 18 -30.88 6.71 13.74
C ASN A 18 -29.71 7.69 13.82
N LYS A 19 -28.94 7.61 14.91
CA LYS A 19 -27.52 7.91 14.82
C LYS A 19 -26.93 6.81 13.94
N ILE A 20 -26.78 7.13 12.67
CA ILE A 20 -25.80 6.51 11.77
C ILE A 20 -24.57 6.24 12.62
N GLY A 21 -24.28 4.95 12.83
CA GLY A 21 -23.23 4.51 13.72
C GLY A 21 -21.89 5.00 13.20
N SER A 22 -21.45 6.15 13.70
CA SER A 22 -20.03 6.38 13.89
C SER A 22 -19.60 5.33 14.91
N THR A 23 -19.07 4.20 14.42
CA THR A 23 -18.24 3.36 15.28
C THR A 23 -17.19 4.27 15.88
N ASN A 24 -17.23 4.43 17.20
CA ASN A 24 -16.32 5.29 17.93
C ASN A 24 -14.88 4.94 17.51
N ILE A 25 -14.12 5.95 17.10
CA ILE A 25 -12.71 5.83 16.73
C ILE A 25 -11.87 5.30 17.92
N GLU A 26 -12.42 5.28 19.13
CA GLU A 26 -11.77 4.79 20.36
C GLU A 26 -11.64 3.27 20.47
N ASP A 27 -12.44 2.46 19.77
CA ASP A 27 -12.40 0.98 19.86
C ASP A 27 -11.42 0.30 18.87
N ILE A 28 -10.61 1.08 18.17
CA ILE A 28 -9.70 0.55 17.14
C ILE A 28 -8.46 -0.07 17.80
N PRO A 29 -8.20 -1.37 17.62
CA PRO A 29 -7.01 -2.04 18.18
C PRO A 29 -5.71 -1.34 17.77
N LYS A 30 -4.70 -1.33 18.66
CA LYS A 30 -3.37 -0.72 18.40
C LYS A 30 -2.68 -1.26 17.13
N ASP A 31 -2.94 -2.51 16.77
CA ASP A 31 -2.32 -3.17 15.62
C ASP A 31 -3.03 -2.88 14.29
N THR A 32 -3.99 -1.96 14.29
CA THR A 32 -4.75 -1.57 13.10
C THR A 32 -3.92 -0.62 12.22
N ILE A 33 -3.90 -0.86 10.91
CA ILE A 33 -3.42 0.14 9.96
C ILE A 33 -4.49 1.24 9.83
N LYS A 34 -4.18 2.39 10.40
CA LYS A 34 -5.03 3.57 10.37
C LYS A 34 -4.80 4.40 9.10
N ILE A 35 -5.80 5.20 8.78
CA ILE A 35 -5.68 6.32 7.85
C ILE A 35 -4.63 7.32 8.38
N PRO A 36 -3.84 8.00 7.51
CA PRO A 36 -2.90 9.02 8.00
C PRO A 36 -3.63 10.18 8.69
N GLU A 37 -2.97 10.88 9.63
CA GLU A 37 -3.63 11.85 10.52
C GLU A 37 -3.97 13.19 9.82
N ASN A 38 -3.19 13.61 8.82
CA ASN A 38 -3.28 14.94 8.19
C ASN A 38 -3.95 14.91 6.82
N ILE A 39 -4.91 14.01 6.62
CA ILE A 39 -5.53 13.80 5.33
C ILE A 39 -6.83 14.65 5.23
N SER A 40 -6.99 15.44 4.16
CA SER A 40 -8.22 16.12 3.77
C SER A 40 -8.97 15.34 2.67
N VAL A 41 -9.98 14.55 3.04
CA VAL A 41 -10.84 13.83 2.09
C VAL A 41 -12.01 14.74 1.71
N GLU A 42 -12.32 14.83 0.41
CA GLU A 42 -13.52 15.53 -0.04
C GLU A 42 -14.80 14.90 0.53
N LYS A 43 -15.81 15.74 0.81
CA LYS A 43 -17.03 15.32 1.50
C LYS A 43 -17.79 14.19 0.80
N ASN A 44 -17.80 14.20 -0.54
CA ASN A 44 -18.38 13.17 -1.40
C ASN A 44 -17.66 11.80 -1.30
N CYS A 45 -16.43 11.75 -0.80
CA CYS A 45 -15.63 10.52 -0.69
C CYS A 45 -15.48 10.02 0.75
N LEU A 46 -15.95 10.78 1.75
CA LEU A 46 -15.95 10.39 3.16
C LEU A 46 -16.62 9.03 3.39
N GLU A 47 -17.79 8.79 2.79
CA GLU A 47 -18.53 7.53 2.97
C GLU A 47 -17.74 6.32 2.46
N LYS A 48 -16.89 6.50 1.43
CA LYS A 48 -16.09 5.42 0.84
C LYS A 48 -14.92 5.00 1.72
N VAL A 49 -14.34 5.95 2.49
CA VAL A 49 -13.13 5.71 3.29
C VAL A 49 -13.40 5.52 4.78
N GLN A 50 -14.64 5.74 5.23
CA GLN A 50 -15.03 5.55 6.63
C GLN A 50 -15.00 4.08 7.04
N GLY A 51 -14.53 3.83 8.27
CA GLY A 51 -14.54 2.51 8.90
C GLY A 51 -13.31 1.65 8.58
N TYR A 52 -13.43 0.37 8.93
CA TYR A 52 -12.35 -0.61 8.91
C TYR A 52 -12.83 -1.95 8.34
N LYS A 53 -11.91 -2.69 7.74
CA LYS A 53 -12.11 -4.06 7.28
C LYS A 53 -11.06 -5.00 7.86
N ASN A 54 -11.41 -6.27 8.01
CA ASN A 54 -10.53 -7.32 8.50
C ASN A 54 -10.22 -8.31 7.36
N ARG A 55 -8.95 -8.36 6.92
CA ARG A 55 -8.43 -9.31 5.93
C ARG A 55 -6.97 -9.63 6.24
N TYR A 56 -6.46 -10.75 5.72
CA TYR A 56 -5.05 -11.13 5.85
C TYR A 56 -4.53 -11.24 7.30
N GLY A 57 -5.44 -11.39 8.26
CA GLY A 57 -5.10 -11.44 9.69
C GLY A 57 -4.85 -10.07 10.32
N ILE A 58 -5.27 -8.97 9.69
CA ILE A 58 -5.16 -7.59 10.18
C ILE A 58 -6.45 -6.80 9.97
N VAL A 59 -6.70 -5.82 10.85
CA VAL A 59 -7.71 -4.78 10.67
C VAL A 59 -7.05 -3.54 10.05
N PHE A 60 -7.61 -3.00 8.97
CA PHE A 60 -7.11 -1.79 8.34
C PHE A 60 -8.24 -0.89 7.83
N SER A 61 -7.96 0.41 7.74
CA SER A 61 -8.92 1.43 7.32
C SER A 61 -9.42 1.17 5.90
N ASN A 62 -10.70 1.46 5.65
CA ASN A 62 -11.31 1.44 4.31
C ASN A 62 -10.68 2.47 3.36
N TYR A 63 -9.87 3.39 3.89
CA TYR A 63 -8.97 4.23 3.10
C TYR A 63 -8.07 3.46 2.13
N TYR A 64 -7.65 2.25 2.47
CA TYR A 64 -6.77 1.46 1.61
C TYR A 64 -7.55 0.43 0.79
N ASN A 65 -7.36 0.44 -0.52
CA ASN A 65 -7.69 -0.66 -1.41
C ASN A 65 -6.60 -1.72 -1.36
N ASP A 66 -6.99 -2.99 -1.35
CA ASP A 66 -6.09 -4.13 -1.28
C ASP A 66 -5.99 -4.86 -2.62
N GLU A 67 -4.77 -4.98 -3.15
CA GLU A 67 -4.42 -5.79 -4.31
C GLU A 67 -3.52 -6.94 -3.85
N SER A 68 -3.98 -8.18 -3.99
CA SER A 68 -3.28 -9.34 -3.44
C SER A 68 -2.87 -10.37 -4.49
N LEU A 69 -1.68 -10.94 -4.31
CA LEU A 69 -1.11 -11.99 -5.14
C LEU A 69 -0.67 -13.16 -4.26
N GLY A 70 -1.00 -14.38 -4.70
CA GLY A 70 -0.52 -15.60 -4.08
C GLY A 70 0.99 -15.78 -4.31
N ILE A 71 1.67 -16.26 -3.27
CA ILE A 71 3.06 -16.69 -3.35
C ILE A 71 3.21 -18.01 -2.61
N ASP A 72 4.23 -18.80 -2.95
CA ASP A 72 4.52 -20.07 -2.29
C ASP A 72 5.97 -20.00 -1.79
N PHE A 73 6.17 -19.56 -0.54
CA PHE A 73 7.50 -19.48 0.05
C PHE A 73 7.93 -20.78 0.74
N ASP A 74 7.00 -21.72 0.97
CA ASP A 74 7.24 -22.89 1.83
C ASP A 74 6.77 -24.23 1.23
N ASN A 75 6.62 -24.29 -0.10
CA ASN A 75 6.22 -25.45 -0.89
C ASN A 75 4.83 -25.98 -0.50
N ASN A 76 3.82 -25.10 -0.54
CA ASN A 76 2.41 -25.37 -0.25
C ASN A 76 2.13 -25.81 1.20
N LYS A 77 3.01 -25.50 2.15
CA LYS A 77 2.71 -25.74 3.58
C LYS A 77 1.77 -24.68 4.13
N THR A 78 1.93 -23.45 3.68
CA THR A 78 1.04 -22.34 3.99
C THR A 78 0.66 -21.62 2.70
N ILE A 79 -0.52 -20.99 2.68
CA ILE A 79 -0.87 -20.07 1.59
C ILE A 79 -0.28 -18.73 1.98
N ASP A 80 0.80 -18.34 1.31
CA ASP A 80 1.39 -17.02 1.48
C ASP A 80 0.71 -16.03 0.54
N THR A 81 0.47 -14.81 1.01
CA THR A 81 -0.16 -13.75 0.22
C THR A 81 0.65 -12.48 0.38
N VAL A 82 1.07 -11.92 -0.74
CA VAL A 82 1.63 -10.57 -0.83
C VAL A 82 0.49 -9.64 -1.20
N THR A 83 0.22 -8.63 -0.38
CA THR A 83 -0.85 -7.66 -0.60
C THR A 83 -0.27 -6.26 -0.59
N VAL A 84 -0.62 -5.46 -1.58
CA VAL A 84 -0.40 -4.01 -1.57
C VAL A 84 -1.66 -3.33 -1.10
N LEU A 85 -1.54 -2.53 -0.05
CA LEU A 85 -2.57 -1.59 0.39
C LEU A 85 -2.30 -0.24 -0.26
N LYS A 86 -3.04 0.09 -1.31
CA LYS A 86 -2.96 1.39 -1.99
C LYS A 86 -4.01 2.34 -1.43
N PRO A 87 -3.72 3.64 -1.32
CA PRO A 87 -4.76 4.64 -1.06
C PRO A 87 -5.92 4.52 -2.06
N TYR A 88 -7.16 4.70 -1.61
CA TYR A 88 -8.37 4.40 -2.39
C TYR A 88 -8.43 5.11 -3.76
N TYR A 89 -7.85 6.31 -3.84
CA TYR A 89 -7.92 7.19 -4.99
C TYR A 89 -6.87 6.88 -6.07
N GLU A 90 -5.82 6.07 -5.81
CA GLU A 90 -4.86 5.67 -6.85
C GLU A 90 -5.53 4.90 -8.01
N ASN A 91 -6.72 4.34 -7.78
CA ASN A 91 -7.44 3.50 -8.72
C ASN A 91 -8.69 4.17 -9.34
N ASN A 92 -9.03 5.42 -9.00
CA ASN A 92 -10.26 6.08 -9.46
C ASN A 92 -10.02 7.51 -9.97
N ILE A 93 -10.64 7.84 -11.10
CA ILE A 93 -10.58 9.16 -11.79
C ILE A 93 -11.45 10.23 -11.08
N ASP A 94 -12.23 9.86 -10.08
CA ASP A 94 -13.04 10.81 -9.33
C ASP A 94 -12.13 11.67 -8.42
N ASP A 95 -12.24 13.00 -8.54
CA ASP A 95 -11.58 14.02 -7.71
C ASP A 95 -11.94 13.86 -6.22
N CYS A 96 -11.42 12.81 -5.58
CA CYS A 96 -11.64 12.54 -4.16
C CYS A 96 -10.60 13.23 -3.28
N TYR A 97 -9.59 13.90 -3.89
CA TYR A 97 -8.44 14.41 -3.17
C TYR A 97 -7.72 15.59 -3.85
N SER A 98 -7.30 16.56 -3.03
CA SER A 98 -6.40 17.64 -3.43
C SER A 98 -4.94 17.18 -3.32
N ASP A 99 -4.16 17.30 -4.41
CA ASP A 99 -2.69 17.18 -4.50
C ASP A 99 -1.99 16.23 -3.50
N ASN A 100 -1.54 15.07 -4.01
CA ASN A 100 -0.68 14.07 -3.36
C ASN A 100 0.18 14.63 -2.22
N LEU A 101 -0.27 14.45 -0.97
CA LEU A 101 0.49 14.83 0.21
C LEU A 101 1.59 13.80 0.48
N GLU A 102 2.72 14.25 1.01
CA GLU A 102 3.89 13.42 1.37
C GLU A 102 3.54 12.22 2.28
N PHE A 103 2.38 12.25 2.93
CA PHE A 103 1.92 11.26 3.90
C PHE A 103 1.10 10.13 3.30
N ASP A 104 0.84 10.17 1.99
CA ASP A 104 0.24 9.06 1.26
C ASP A 104 1.28 8.10 0.72
N PHE A 105 1.13 6.82 1.05
CA PHE A 105 2.01 5.79 0.48
C PHE A 105 1.36 4.41 0.54
N PRO A 106 1.55 3.59 -0.51
CA PRO A 106 1.18 2.19 -0.48
C PRO A 106 1.95 1.42 0.60
N ILE A 107 1.28 0.45 1.22
CA ILE A 107 1.86 -0.43 2.25
C ILE A 107 1.94 -1.85 1.70
N LEU A 108 3.12 -2.46 1.77
CA LEU A 108 3.30 -3.87 1.41
C LEU A 108 3.06 -4.75 2.64
N LEU A 109 2.09 -5.66 2.54
CA LEU A 109 1.75 -6.65 3.54
C LEU A 109 2.08 -8.04 3.04
N ILE A 110 2.59 -8.88 3.94
CA ILE A 110 2.77 -10.31 3.68
C ILE A 110 2.09 -11.06 4.80
N SER A 111 1.19 -11.97 4.43
CA SER A 111 0.45 -12.81 5.36
C SER A 111 0.66 -14.28 5.05
N LYS A 112 0.60 -15.12 6.09
CA LYS A 112 0.58 -16.57 5.98
C LYS A 112 -0.77 -17.10 6.43
N THR A 113 -1.38 -17.95 5.65
CA THR A 113 -2.65 -18.61 6.00
C THR A 113 -2.41 -20.08 6.33
N ILE A 114 -2.72 -20.45 7.57
CA ILE A 114 -2.60 -21.81 8.10
C ILE A 114 -3.96 -22.22 8.64
N ASN A 115 -4.50 -23.36 8.21
CA ASN A 115 -5.80 -23.88 8.67
C ASN A 115 -6.94 -22.83 8.59
N LYS A 116 -7.04 -22.13 7.45
CA LYS A 116 -8.01 -21.04 7.19
C LYS A 116 -7.87 -19.82 8.11
N LYS A 117 -6.78 -19.72 8.89
CA LYS A 117 -6.47 -18.56 9.72
C LYS A 117 -5.27 -17.83 9.13
N SER A 118 -5.52 -16.64 8.59
CA SER A 118 -4.47 -15.75 8.13
C SER A 118 -3.83 -15.02 9.32
N LYS A 119 -2.51 -14.89 9.28
CA LYS A 119 -1.74 -14.08 10.22
C LYS A 119 -0.77 -13.20 9.45
N ILE A 120 -0.59 -11.98 9.94
CA ILE A 120 0.45 -11.09 9.43
C ILE A 120 1.81 -11.75 9.64
N PHE A 121 2.63 -11.76 8.60
CA PHE A 121 4.02 -12.12 8.67
C PHE A 121 4.91 -10.89 8.73
N LYS A 122 4.76 -9.96 7.77
CA LYS A 122 5.53 -8.70 7.72
C LYS A 122 4.70 -7.56 7.13
N ILE A 123 5.01 -6.34 7.58
CA ILE A 123 4.45 -5.08 7.08
C ILE A 123 5.62 -4.18 6.70
N PHE A 124 5.60 -3.63 5.49
CA PHE A 124 6.60 -2.67 5.02
C PHE A 124 5.93 -1.39 4.54
N LYS A 125 6.28 -0.29 5.19
CA LYS A 125 5.76 1.06 4.88
C LYS A 125 6.71 1.87 3.97
N ASN A 126 7.94 1.38 3.79
CA ASN A 126 9.06 2.07 3.15
C ASN A 126 9.46 1.50 1.79
N VAL A 127 8.80 0.44 1.34
CA VAL A 127 9.21 -0.34 0.16
C VAL A 127 8.61 0.20 -1.14
N LEU A 128 7.34 0.63 -1.10
CA LEU A 128 6.56 1.04 -2.29
C LEU A 128 6.45 2.56 -2.46
N LYS A 129 7.15 3.34 -1.62
CA LYS A 129 7.15 4.80 -1.77
C LYS A 129 8.10 5.24 -2.87
N SER A 130 7.65 6.23 -3.62
CA SER A 130 8.43 7.01 -4.55
C SER A 130 8.31 8.47 -4.16
N ASN A 131 9.42 9.20 -4.10
CA ASN A 131 9.41 10.66 -4.03
C ASN A 131 9.21 11.31 -5.41
N THR A 132 8.85 10.52 -6.43
CA THR A 132 8.51 10.97 -7.78
C THR A 132 7.13 10.45 -8.17
N PRO A 133 6.38 11.17 -9.04
CA PRO A 133 5.16 10.63 -9.62
C PRO A 133 5.47 9.29 -10.30
N VAL A 134 4.69 8.28 -9.94
CA VAL A 134 4.82 6.93 -10.47
C VAL A 134 3.75 6.75 -11.53
N TYR A 135 4.14 6.39 -12.74
CA TYR A 135 3.16 6.07 -13.79
C TYR A 135 2.65 4.65 -13.65
N TYR A 136 3.53 3.75 -13.21
CA TYR A 136 3.23 2.34 -13.08
C TYR A 136 4.04 1.73 -11.93
N GLU A 137 3.37 0.99 -11.05
CA GLU A 137 4.02 0.10 -10.08
C GLU A 137 3.27 -1.23 -10.02
N GLU A 138 4.01 -2.32 -10.17
CA GLU A 138 3.47 -3.68 -10.18
C GLU A 138 4.33 -4.58 -9.31
N ILE A 139 3.69 -5.54 -8.64
CA ILE A 139 4.35 -6.66 -8.01
C ILE A 139 4.04 -7.92 -8.82
N THR A 140 5.07 -8.69 -9.17
CA THR A 140 4.91 -10.02 -9.77
C THR A 140 5.56 -11.06 -8.87
N THR A 141 4.89 -12.18 -8.64
CA THR A 141 5.40 -13.25 -7.76
C THR A 141 6.14 -14.31 -8.56
N ASN A 142 7.11 -14.97 -7.91
CA ASN A 142 7.80 -16.14 -8.40
C ASN A 142 7.97 -17.17 -7.26
N LYS A 143 8.44 -18.37 -7.59
CA LYS A 143 8.59 -19.48 -6.61
C LYS A 143 9.48 -19.17 -5.41
N SER A 144 10.31 -18.13 -5.48
CA SER A 144 11.32 -17.82 -4.47
C SER A 144 11.14 -16.46 -3.83
N GLY A 145 10.11 -15.69 -4.21
CA GLY A 145 10.19 -14.25 -4.10
C GLY A 145 9.19 -13.47 -4.94
N PHE A 146 9.42 -12.18 -5.05
CA PHE A 146 8.64 -11.31 -5.91
C PHE A 146 9.53 -10.21 -6.50
N VAL A 147 9.02 -9.57 -7.54
CA VAL A 147 9.67 -8.46 -8.21
C VAL A 147 8.76 -7.25 -8.11
N ILE A 148 9.30 -6.13 -7.63
CA ILE A 148 8.63 -4.84 -7.68
C ILE A 148 9.12 -4.13 -8.94
N SER A 149 8.24 -3.96 -9.91
CA SER A 149 8.49 -3.24 -11.16
C SER A 149 7.92 -1.83 -11.05
N LYS A 150 8.63 -0.83 -11.58
CA LYS A 150 8.16 0.55 -11.54
C LYS A 150 8.64 1.36 -12.74
N ASP A 151 7.74 2.19 -13.26
CA ASP A 151 8.01 3.17 -14.31
C ASP A 151 7.89 4.59 -13.73
N ILE A 152 8.95 5.36 -13.91
CA ILE A 152 9.02 6.77 -13.54
C ILE A 152 9.01 7.57 -14.83
N THR A 153 8.00 8.43 -14.99
CA THR A 153 7.82 9.23 -16.21
C THR A 153 8.27 10.69 -16.01
N GLY A 154 8.82 11.26 -17.08
CA GLY A 154 9.40 12.60 -17.19
C GLY A 154 9.93 12.80 -18.62
N ASN A 155 10.71 13.86 -18.89
CA ASN A 155 11.35 14.07 -20.22
C ASN A 155 12.30 12.92 -20.62
N ASN A 156 12.90 12.27 -19.63
CA ASN A 156 13.52 10.95 -19.73
C ASN A 156 12.80 10.06 -18.71
N GLY A 157 12.57 8.79 -19.03
CA GLY A 157 11.92 7.87 -18.10
C GLY A 157 12.83 6.76 -17.65
N PHE A 158 12.54 6.24 -16.46
CA PHE A 158 13.28 5.14 -15.86
C PHE A 158 12.34 3.98 -15.59
N TYR A 159 12.81 2.80 -15.93
CA TYR A 159 12.23 1.52 -15.57
C TYR A 159 13.10 0.85 -14.52
N THR A 160 12.51 0.42 -13.42
CA THR A 160 13.23 -0.24 -12.33
C THR A 160 12.60 -1.57 -11.97
N LYS A 161 13.43 -2.56 -11.64
CA LYS A 161 12.99 -3.82 -11.00
C LYS A 161 13.79 -4.07 -9.74
N THR A 162 13.09 -4.26 -8.62
CA THR A 162 13.67 -4.73 -7.36
C THR A 162 13.33 -6.19 -7.17
N TYR A 163 14.36 -7.05 -7.23
CA TYR A 163 14.20 -8.49 -7.07
C TYR A 163 14.34 -8.86 -5.60
N VAL A 164 13.29 -9.43 -5.03
CA VAL A 164 13.21 -9.86 -3.64
C VAL A 164 13.09 -11.37 -3.59
N SER A 165 13.87 -12.03 -2.73
CA SER A 165 13.69 -13.44 -2.41
C SER A 165 13.41 -13.67 -0.93
N PHE A 166 12.68 -14.75 -0.67
CA PHE A 166 12.49 -15.30 0.65
C PHE A 166 13.53 -16.38 0.91
N LYS A 167 14.37 -16.13 1.91
CA LYS A 167 15.46 -17.03 2.34
C LYS A 167 15.53 -16.96 3.86
N TYR A 168 15.93 -18.03 4.54
CA TYR A 168 16.14 -18.01 6.00
C TYR A 168 14.98 -17.40 6.81
N ASN A 169 13.73 -17.67 6.41
CA ASN A 169 12.53 -17.12 7.03
C ASN A 169 12.45 -15.57 7.01
N ASN A 170 13.06 -14.92 6.03
CA ASN A 170 13.08 -13.47 5.86
C ASN A 170 13.16 -13.08 4.38
N LEU A 171 12.96 -11.80 4.07
CA LEU A 171 12.95 -11.25 2.71
C LEU A 171 14.18 -10.39 2.48
N TYR A 172 14.83 -10.63 1.35
CA TYR A 172 16.10 -10.01 0.98
C TYR A 172 16.05 -9.48 -0.43
N ILE A 173 16.75 -8.37 -0.66
CA ILE A 173 16.96 -7.83 -2.00
C ILE A 173 18.16 -8.53 -2.62
N ASP A 174 17.92 -9.23 -3.73
CA ASP A 174 18.97 -9.91 -4.48
C ASP A 174 19.65 -8.96 -5.46
N SER A 175 18.85 -8.14 -6.14
CA SER A 175 19.36 -7.18 -7.12
C SER A 175 18.38 -6.05 -7.41
N LEU A 176 18.93 -4.96 -7.90
CA LEU A 176 18.21 -3.84 -8.50
C LEU A 176 18.58 -3.76 -9.97
N TYR A 177 17.57 -3.66 -10.82
CA TYR A 177 17.73 -3.37 -12.24
C TYR A 177 17.18 -1.97 -12.51
N VAL A 178 17.91 -1.21 -13.32
CA VAL A 178 17.50 0.12 -13.79
C VAL A 178 17.78 0.19 -15.28
N GLU A 179 16.82 0.72 -16.02
CA GLU A 179 16.90 1.03 -17.44
C GLU A 179 16.32 2.42 -17.67
N SER A 180 16.98 3.26 -18.47
CA SER A 180 16.44 4.55 -18.90
C SER A 180 16.12 4.53 -20.39
N TRP A 181 15.08 5.26 -20.78
CA TRP A 181 14.73 5.53 -22.17
C TRP A 181 14.74 7.05 -22.41
N GLY A 182 15.21 7.46 -23.60
CA GLY A 182 15.42 8.87 -23.95
C GLY A 182 16.79 9.11 -24.61
N LEU A 183 17.22 10.36 -24.64
CA LEU A 183 18.57 10.73 -25.07
C LEU A 183 19.54 10.27 -23.97
N HIS A 184 20.36 9.24 -24.25
CA HIS A 184 21.22 8.51 -23.30
C HIS A 184 20.53 7.37 -22.53
N GLN A 185 20.40 6.24 -23.22
CA GLN A 185 19.95 4.98 -22.64
C GLN A 185 21.03 4.41 -21.72
N TYR A 186 20.62 4.09 -20.50
CA TYR A 186 21.47 3.47 -19.49
C TYR A 186 20.78 2.22 -18.99
N LYS A 187 21.55 1.13 -18.83
CA LYS A 187 21.05 -0.13 -18.30
C LYS A 187 22.06 -0.70 -17.33
N LYS A 188 21.63 -0.93 -16.08
CA LYS A 188 22.49 -1.52 -15.06
C LYS A 188 21.73 -2.46 -14.15
N THR A 189 22.40 -3.54 -13.78
CA THR A 189 21.97 -4.43 -12.69
C THR A 189 22.98 -4.35 -11.56
N ILE A 190 22.53 -3.98 -10.37
CA ILE A 190 23.31 -4.01 -9.13
C ILE A 190 22.91 -5.28 -8.40
N ARG A 191 23.86 -6.20 -8.17
CA ARG A 191 23.62 -7.47 -7.47
C ARG A 191 24.25 -7.43 -6.09
N PHE A 192 23.51 -7.82 -5.06
CA PHE A 192 24.00 -7.88 -3.68
C PHE A 192 24.57 -9.26 -3.34
N ARG A 193 25.47 -9.76 -4.21
CA ARG A 193 26.16 -11.04 -3.98
C ARG A 193 26.99 -10.93 -2.69
N ASN A 194 26.74 -11.81 -1.73
CA ASN A 194 27.44 -11.95 -0.44
C ASN A 194 26.97 -11.06 0.74
N LYS A 195 26.01 -10.15 0.54
CA LYS A 195 25.37 -9.42 1.66
C LYS A 195 23.88 -9.64 1.62
N ALA A 196 23.35 -10.26 2.67
CA ALA A 196 21.92 -10.40 2.85
C ALA A 196 21.33 -9.01 3.17
N PHE A 197 20.83 -8.31 2.15
CA PHE A 197 20.23 -7.00 2.31
C PHE A 197 18.73 -7.14 2.60
N GLU A 198 18.37 -7.11 3.88
CA GLU A 198 16.98 -7.29 4.30
C GLU A 198 16.05 -6.22 3.71
N LEU A 199 14.89 -6.65 3.22
CA LEU A 199 13.87 -5.74 2.67
C LEU A 199 13.39 -4.72 3.71
N SER A 200 13.43 -5.06 5.00
CA SER A 200 13.08 -4.16 6.11
C SER A 200 13.94 -2.89 6.14
N ARG A 201 15.20 -2.98 5.70
CA ARG A 201 16.17 -1.88 5.67
C ARG A 201 16.20 -1.15 4.33
N TYR A 202 15.42 -1.62 3.36
CA TYR A 202 15.36 -1.00 2.06
C TYR A 202 14.57 0.28 2.11
N LYS A 203 15.16 1.35 1.61
CA LYS A 203 14.47 2.59 1.27
C LYS A 203 14.87 2.96 -0.14
N ARG A 204 13.89 3.26 -0.97
CA ARG A 204 14.11 3.80 -2.30
C ARG A 204 14.03 5.32 -2.25
N THR A 205 14.91 5.98 -2.99
CA THR A 205 14.87 7.43 -3.20
C THR A 205 15.36 7.68 -4.61
N ASP A 206 14.48 8.27 -5.41
CA ASP A 206 14.76 8.60 -6.78
C ASP A 206 15.27 10.05 -6.81
N VAL A 207 16.47 10.25 -7.34
CA VAL A 207 17.12 11.56 -7.40
C VAL A 207 17.36 11.90 -8.85
N ASP A 208 16.73 12.96 -9.34
CA ASP A 208 17.07 13.53 -10.63
C ASP A 208 18.40 14.29 -10.48
N SER A 209 19.50 13.63 -10.85
CA SER A 209 20.80 14.26 -10.92
C SER A 209 21.19 14.34 -12.38
N VAL A 210 21.01 15.53 -12.97
CA VAL A 210 21.77 15.93 -14.15
C VAL A 210 23.23 15.93 -13.71
N ARG A 211 23.93 14.84 -14.00
CA ARG A 211 25.38 14.90 -14.03
C ARG A 211 25.77 15.79 -15.19
N ASN A 212 25.78 17.10 -14.97
CA ASN A 212 26.73 17.98 -15.65
C ASN A 212 28.11 17.62 -15.10
N VAL A 213 28.59 16.42 -15.45
CA VAL A 213 30.02 16.30 -15.66
C VAL A 213 30.20 17.11 -16.92
N LEU A 214 30.61 18.37 -16.76
CA LEU A 214 31.53 18.96 -17.72
C LEU A 214 32.67 17.94 -17.80
N ASP A 215 32.47 16.98 -18.70
CA ASP A 215 33.45 16.01 -19.14
C ASP A 215 34.56 16.87 -19.71
N ASN A 216 35.61 17.05 -18.90
CA ASN A 216 36.96 17.45 -19.26
C ASN A 216 37.06 18.40 -20.47
N GLN A 217 37.03 19.70 -20.21
CA GLN A 217 37.79 20.68 -21.00
C GLN A 217 38.86 21.31 -20.12
#